data_AF-A0A848UX87-F1
#
_entry.id   AF-A0A848UX87-F1
#
_cell.length_a   1.000
_cell.length_b   1.000
_cell.length_c   1.000
_cell.angle_alpha   90.00
_cell.angle_beta   90.00
_cell.angle_gamma   90.00
#
_symmetry.space_group_name_H-M   'P 1'
#
loop_
_entity.id
_entity.type
_entity.pdbx_description
1 polymer ?
#
loop_
_entity_poly.entity_id
_entity_poly.type
_entity_poly.pdbx_seq_one_letter_code
_entity_poly.pdbx_strand_id
1 'polypeptide(L)'
;DFKRKRWKMLSAGASFATVFFILASLGFAWFINNLANFDALYGTLGTTLILLIWMNFNSMILLLGFELNTSIYRAKRTLEAELEIEEE
;
A
#
# COMPACT_ATOMS: atom_id res chain seq x y z
N ASP A 1 20.64 9.20 28.49
CA ASP A 1 20.63 9.83 27.16
C ASP A 1 19.58 9.15 26.28
N PHE A 2 18.38 9.74 26.16
CA PHE A 2 17.30 9.19 25.34
C PHE A 2 17.52 9.61 23.88
N LYS A 3 18.39 8.88 23.16
CA LYS A 3 18.59 9.07 21.72
C LYS A 3 17.26 8.79 21.00
N ARG A 4 16.52 9.85 20.64
CA ARG A 4 15.31 9.75 19.81
C ARG A 4 15.74 9.21 18.44
N LYS A 5 15.43 7.94 18.16
CA LYS A 5 15.53 7.36 16.81
C LYS A 5 14.70 8.25 15.88
N ARG A 6 15.37 8.96 14.97
CA ARG A 6 14.71 9.78 13.96
C ARG A 6 13.97 8.83 13.01
N TRP A 7 12.66 8.71 13.20
CA TRP A 7 11.80 7.88 12.35
C TRP A 7 11.93 8.37 10.91
N LYS A 8 12.52 7.56 10.03
CA LYS A 8 12.48 7.82 8.60
C LYS A 8 11.04 7.56 8.14
N MET A 9 10.21 8.61 8.20
CA MET A 9 8.80 8.55 7.82
C MET A 9 8.63 8.28 6.31
N LEU A 10 9.64 8.59 5.50
CA LEU A 10 9.67 8.33 4.07
C LEU A 10 10.46 7.05 3.79
N SER A 11 9.74 5.95 3.61
CA SER A 11 10.25 4.71 3.00
C SER A 11 9.75 4.59 1.56
N ALA A 12 10.56 3.99 0.69
CA ALA A 12 10.17 3.65 -0.68
C ALA A 12 8.84 2.89 -0.75
N GLY A 13 8.60 1.97 0.20
CA GLY A 13 7.33 1.23 0.28
C GLY A 13 6.13 2.12 0.66
N ALA A 14 6.33 3.10 1.54
CA ALA A 14 5.28 4.04 1.95
C ALA A 14 4.89 5.00 0.81
N SER A 15 5.89 5.51 0.06
CA SER A 15 5.64 6.33 -1.12
C SER A 15 4.89 5.55 -2.20
N PHE A 16 5.31 4.31 -2.47
CA PHE A 16 4.63 3.42 -3.41
C PHE A 16 3.17 3.16 -3.03
N ALA A 17 2.91 2.78 -1.78
CA ALA A 17 1.56 2.56 -1.27
C ALA A 17 0.69 3.82 -1.41
N THR A 18 1.25 5.00 -1.10
CA THR A 18 0.52 6.27 -1.19
C THR A 18 0.12 6.59 -2.63
N VAL A 19 1.03 6.42 -3.60
CA VAL A 19 0.74 6.64 -5.02
C VAL A 19 -0.36 5.71 -5.51
N PHE A 20 -0.27 4.43 -5.19
CA PHE A 20 -1.29 3.45 -5.57
C PHE A 20 -2.63 3.72 -4.89
N PHE A 21 -2.63 4.14 -3.63
CA PHE A 21 -3.84 4.50 -2.90
C PHE A 21 -4.56 5.68 -3.57
N ILE A 22 -3.83 6.72 -3.99
CA ILE A 22 -4.40 7.86 -4.72
C ILE A 22 -4.97 7.41 -6.07
N LEU A 23 -4.22 6.60 -6.83
CA LEU A 23 -4.70 6.06 -8.11
C LEU A 23 -5.95 5.21 -7.94
N ALA A 24 -5.97 4.33 -6.94
CA ALA A 24 -7.13 3.53 -6.61
C ALA A 24 -8.32 4.43 -6.24
N SER A 25 -8.10 5.48 -5.44
CA SER A 25 -9.16 6.40 -5.02
C SER A 25 -9.79 7.14 -6.20
N LEU A 26 -8.96 7.59 -7.15
CA LEU A 26 -9.43 8.17 -8.40
C LEU A 26 -10.21 7.15 -9.25
N GLY A 27 -9.70 5.92 -9.36
CA GLY A 27 -10.38 4.83 -10.08
C GLY A 27 -11.74 4.48 -9.47
N PHE A 28 -11.84 4.45 -8.14
CA PHE A 28 -13.08 4.19 -7.42
C PHE A 28 -14.09 5.33 -7.57
N ALA A 29 -13.63 6.58 -7.52
CA ALA A 29 -14.49 7.73 -7.79
C ALA A 29 -15.09 7.64 -9.19
N TRP A 30 -14.29 7.31 -10.21
CA TRP A 30 -14.78 7.10 -11.57
C TRP A 30 -15.76 5.91 -11.65
N PHE A 31 -15.44 4.80 -10.99
CA PHE A 31 -16.28 3.60 -10.96
C PHE A 31 -17.67 3.86 -10.37
N ILE A 32 -17.75 4.51 -9.20
CA ILE A 32 -19.01 4.85 -8.54
C ILE A 32 -19.84 5.83 -9.37
N ASN A 33 -19.20 6.83 -10.00
CA ASN A 33 -19.91 7.77 -10.88
C ASN A 33 -20.57 7.07 -12.09
N ASN A 34 -19.93 6.03 -12.64
CA ASN A 34 -20.52 5.24 -13.73
C ASN A 34 -21.63 4.28 -13.23
N LEU A 35 -21.61 3.91 -11.96
CA LEU A 35 -22.54 2.96 -11.35
C LEU A 35 -23.88 3.55 -10.90
N ALA A 36 -24.03 4.88 -10.86
CA ALA A 36 -25.30 5.52 -10.51
C ALA A 36 -26.49 5.08 -11.39
N ASN A 37 -26.22 4.51 -12.59
CA ASN A 37 -27.25 3.93 -13.46
C ASN A 37 -27.53 2.43 -13.19
N PHE A 38 -26.65 1.72 -12.47
CA PHE A 38 -26.80 0.31 -12.08
C PHE A 38 -27.50 0.12 -10.72
N ASP A 39 -27.56 1.16 -9.89
CA ASP A 39 -28.17 1.14 -8.54
C ASP A 39 -29.64 0.69 -8.54
N ALA A 40 -30.37 0.90 -9.65
CA ALA A 40 -31.78 0.54 -9.77
C ALA A 40 -32.05 -0.98 -9.79
N LEU A 41 -31.06 -1.83 -10.12
CA LEU A 41 -31.24 -3.27 -10.28
C LEU A 41 -30.71 -4.11 -9.09
N TYR A 42 -29.72 -3.60 -8.35
CA TYR A 42 -28.99 -4.38 -7.33
C TYR A 42 -28.96 -3.77 -5.91
N GLY A 43 -29.46 -2.53 -5.76
CA GLY A 43 -29.66 -1.88 -4.45
C GLY A 43 -28.45 -1.93 -3.51
N THR A 44 -28.73 -1.97 -2.20
CA THR A 44 -27.72 -1.97 -1.12
C THR A 44 -26.77 -3.17 -1.15
N LEU A 45 -27.18 -4.32 -1.69
CA LEU A 45 -26.31 -5.51 -1.81
C LEU A 45 -25.20 -5.28 -2.83
N GLY A 46 -25.53 -4.67 -3.98
CA GLY A 46 -24.54 -4.30 -4.99
C GLY A 46 -23.52 -3.30 -4.43
N THR A 47 -23.99 -2.22 -3.81
CA THR A 47 -23.14 -1.19 -3.20
C THR A 47 -22.21 -1.78 -2.13
N THR A 48 -22.70 -2.71 -1.31
CA THR A 48 -21.89 -3.38 -0.28
C THR A 48 -20.79 -4.24 -0.88
N LEU A 49 -21.08 -5.03 -1.92
CA LEU A 49 -20.08 -5.85 -2.62
C LEU A 49 -18.95 -5.00 -3.21
N ILE A 50 -19.31 -3.88 -3.83
CA ILE A 50 -18.35 -2.93 -4.39
C ILE A 50 -17.47 -2.33 -3.30
N LEU A 51 -18.05 -1.98 -2.15
CA LEU A 51 -17.31 -1.50 -1.00
C LEU A 51 -16.34 -2.55 -0.47
N LEU A 52 -16.73 -3.83 -0.45
CA LEU A 52 -15.84 -4.92 -0.06
C LEU A 52 -14.67 -5.09 -1.03
N ILE A 53 -14.93 -5.04 -2.34
CA ILE A 53 -13.88 -5.08 -3.37
C ILE A 53 -12.95 -3.88 -3.21
N TRP A 54 -13.49 -2.69 -2.96
CA TRP A 54 -12.74 -1.48 -2.70
C TRP A 54 -11.82 -1.60 -1.47
N MET A 55 -12.35 -2.06 -0.34
CA MET A 55 -11.55 -2.32 0.86
C MET A 55 -10.48 -3.38 0.63
N ASN A 56 -10.80 -4.43 -0.14
CA ASN A 56 -9.84 -5.47 -0.49
C ASN A 56 -8.66 -4.91 -1.31
N PHE A 57 -8.94 -4.09 -2.32
CA PHE A 57 -7.90 -3.40 -3.10
C PHE A 57 -7.00 -2.52 -2.22
N ASN A 58 -7.57 -1.75 -1.30
CA ASN A 58 -6.80 -0.92 -0.38
C ASN A 58 -5.89 -1.75 0.53
N SER A 59 -6.40 -2.86 1.06
CA SER A 59 -5.60 -3.81 1.85
C SER A 59 -4.43 -4.37 1.05
N MET A 60 -4.67 -4.75 -0.21
CA MET A 60 -3.63 -5.26 -1.10
C MET A 60 -2.54 -4.22 -1.39
N ILE A 61 -2.91 -2.95 -1.62
CA ILE A 61 -1.95 -1.86 -1.80
C ILE A 61 -1.06 -1.67 -0.56
N LEU A 62 -1.66 -1.72 0.64
CA LEU A 62 -0.92 -1.60 1.90
C LEU A 62 0.05 -2.77 2.10
N LEU A 63 -0.39 -4.00 1.84
CA LEU A 63 0.45 -5.20 1.91
C LEU A 63 1.63 -5.13 0.94
N LEU A 64 1.38 -4.73 -0.31
CA LEU A 64 2.44 -4.56 -1.31
C LEU A 64 3.47 -3.50 -0.89
N GLY A 65 3.02 -2.36 -0.36
CA GLY A 65 3.93 -1.34 0.16
C GLY A 65 4.77 -1.84 1.34
N PHE A 66 4.18 -2.63 2.24
CA PHE A 66 4.88 -3.25 3.36
C PHE A 66 5.90 -4.31 2.89
N GLU A 67 5.52 -5.15 1.93
CA GLU A 67 6.39 -6.16 1.35
C GLU A 67 7.58 -5.53 0.64
N LEU A 68 7.35 -4.47 -0.14
CA LEU A 68 8.42 -3.69 -0.78
C LEU A 68 9.35 -3.04 0.24
N ASN A 69 8.81 -2.46 1.32
CA ASN A 69 9.64 -1.92 2.39
C ASN A 69 10.50 -3.01 3.05
N THR A 70 9.91 -4.20 3.26
CA THR A 70 10.60 -5.34 3.88
C THR A 70 11.67 -5.93 2.97
N SER A 71 11.42 -6.03 1.67
CA SER A 71 12.39 -6.54 0.69
C SER A 71 13.61 -5.63 0.58
N ILE A 72 13.39 -4.30 0.54
CA ILE A 72 14.48 -3.31 0.55
C ILE A 72 15.28 -3.38 1.85
N TYR A 73 14.60 -3.49 3.00
CA TYR A 73 15.26 -3.62 4.29
C TYR A 73 16.13 -4.89 4.36
N ARG A 74 15.62 -6.02 3.86
CA ARG A 74 16.38 -7.28 3.78
C ARG A 74 17.59 -7.15 2.87
N ALA A 75 17.43 -6.60 1.67
CA ALA A 75 18.53 -6.42 0.71
C ALA A 75 19.65 -5.55 1.29
N LYS A 76 19.31 -4.45 1.98
CA LYS A 76 20.30 -3.58 2.63
C LYS A 76 21.09 -4.31 3.73
N ARG A 77 20.41 -5.15 4.51
CA ARG A 77 21.03 -5.90 5.61
C ARG A 77 21.97 -7.00 5.12
N THR A 78 21.66 -7.65 4.00
CA THR A 78 22.55 -8.65 3.40
C THR A 78 23.86 -8.01 2.94
N LEU A 79 23.80 -6.85 2.28
CA LEU A 79 24.99 -6.12 1.87
C LEU A 79 25.85 -5.67 3.07
N GLU A 80 25.23 -5.23 4.15
CA GLU A 80 25.97 -4.86 5.38
C GLU A 80 26.69 -6.07 5.99
N ALA A 81 26.07 -7.26 5.97
CA ALA A 81 26.69 -8.48 6.47
C ALA A 81 27.85 -8.98 5.58
N GLU A 82 27.77 -8.80 4.26
CA GLU A 82 28.86 -9.15 3.35
C GLU A 82 30.08 -8.25 3.54
N LEU A 83 29.88 -6.95 3.77
CA LEU A 83 30.95 -6.00 4.06
C LEU A 83 31.65 -6.29 5.40
N GLU A 84 30.91 -6.68 6.43
CA GLU A 84 31.50 -7.08 7.73
C GLU A 84 32.38 -8.33 7.62
N ILE A 85 32.08 -9.26 6.71
CA ILE A 85 32.88 -10.47 6.48
C ILE A 85 34.16 -10.17 5.69
N GLU A 86 34.15 -9.18 4.80
CA GLU A 86 35.32 -8.82 3.99
C GLU A 86 36.34 -7.96 4.76
N GLU A 87 35.91 -7.27 5.83
CA GLU A 87 36.81 -6.52 6.73
C GLU A 87 37.49 -7.39 7.82
N GLU A 88 37.07 -8.64 8.02
CA GLU A 88 37.57 -9.58 9.04
C GLU A 88 38.58 -10.60 8.48
#